data_AF-A0A2E1MWT6-F1
#
_entry.id   AF-A0A2E1MWT6-F1
#
_cell.length_a   1.000
_cell.length_b   1.000
_cell.length_c   1.000
_cell.angle_alpha   90.00
_cell.angle_beta   90.00
_cell.angle_gamma   90.00
#
_symmetry.space_group_name_H-M   'P 1'
#
loop_
_entity.id
_entity.type
_entity.pdbx_description
1 polymer ?
#
loop_
_entity_poly.entity_id
_entity_poly.type
_entity_poly.pdbx_seq_one_letter_code
_entity_poly.pdbx_strand_id
1 'polypeptide(L)'
;MIYLATILSSFLVSNTLQEIFDNAPSNGEYQKYIILEPNQIYLGGISGINEDGLNVFIDCQGSTIDLNNQLGIWTYASLGEELNLKVQYCNIINGQYGLYIQGHSKADISNCNFYNNHIGVKIKDYTEVTIENTNFINNGYLNSYCGQNIGGVEYPPCGYGLAIITEEPTVSINYCNSFENHRTYWENCPG
;
A
#
# COMPACT_ATOMS: atom_id res chain seq x y z
N MET A 1 21.56 -23.58 -45.42
CA MET A 1 21.69 -22.60 -44.33
C MET A 1 20.46 -22.70 -43.46
N ILE A 2 20.57 -23.32 -42.28
CA ILE A 2 19.48 -23.42 -41.31
C ILE A 2 19.43 -22.08 -40.57
N TYR A 3 18.33 -21.34 -40.71
CA TYR A 3 18.05 -20.18 -39.88
C TYR A 3 17.68 -20.69 -38.48
N LEU A 4 18.61 -20.56 -37.54
CA LEU A 4 18.36 -20.80 -36.13
C LEU A 4 17.59 -19.60 -35.58
N ALA A 5 16.27 -19.74 -35.44
CA ALA A 5 15.43 -18.76 -34.77
C ALA A 5 15.75 -18.81 -33.26
N THR A 6 16.48 -17.82 -32.76
CA THR A 6 16.65 -17.61 -31.32
C THR A 6 15.36 -17.02 -30.76
N ILE A 7 14.53 -17.87 -30.17
CA ILE A 7 13.46 -17.41 -29.28
C ILE A 7 14.14 -16.92 -28.00
N LEU A 8 14.29 -15.60 -27.84
CA LEU A 8 14.55 -15.02 -26.53
C LEU A 8 13.28 -15.26 -25.70
N SER A 9 13.28 -16.34 -24.91
CA SER A 9 12.38 -16.40 -23.77
C SER A 9 12.85 -15.33 -22.79
N SER A 10 12.23 -14.16 -22.81
CA SER A 10 12.32 -13.22 -21.69
C SER A 10 11.77 -13.96 -20.49
N PHE A 11 12.65 -14.53 -19.66
CA PHE A 11 12.28 -14.94 -18.32
C PHE A 11 11.71 -13.69 -17.65
N LEU A 12 10.40 -13.71 -17.37
CA LEU A 12 9.74 -12.71 -16.55
C LEU A 12 10.28 -12.88 -15.14
N VAL A 13 11.45 -12.31 -14.87
CA VAL A 13 11.92 -12.14 -13.50
C VAL A 13 11.00 -11.08 -12.91
N SER A 14 10.15 -11.47 -11.97
CA SER A 14 9.37 -10.48 -11.23
C SER A 14 10.35 -9.59 -10.47
N ASN A 15 10.40 -8.31 -10.82
CA ASN A 15 11.17 -7.35 -10.05
C ASN A 15 10.51 -7.19 -8.67
N THR A 16 11.32 -7.18 -7.62
CA THR A 16 10.77 -6.85 -6.30
C THR A 16 10.51 -5.34 -6.25
N LEU A 17 9.43 -4.94 -5.58
CA LEU A 17 9.15 -3.51 -5.43
C LEU A 17 10.25 -2.80 -4.64
N GLN A 18 10.86 -3.49 -3.66
CA GLN A 18 12.00 -3.00 -2.90
C GLN A 18 13.21 -2.68 -3.80
N GLU A 19 13.58 -3.58 -4.73
CA GLU A 19 14.71 -3.33 -5.63
C GLU A 19 14.48 -2.11 -6.53
N ILE A 20 13.24 -1.90 -6.96
CA ILE A 20 12.87 -0.70 -7.72
C ILE A 20 13.01 0.54 -6.84
N PHE A 21 12.54 0.48 -5.60
CA PHE A 21 12.66 1.59 -4.65
C PHE A 21 14.12 1.93 -4.34
N ASP A 22 14.96 0.93 -4.10
CA ASP A 22 16.37 1.11 -3.76
C ASP A 22 17.13 1.81 -4.91
N ASN A 23 16.81 1.44 -6.15
CA ASN A 23 17.43 1.98 -7.36
C ASN A 23 16.70 3.18 -7.97
N ALA A 24 15.60 3.65 -7.37
CA ALA A 24 14.79 4.73 -7.93
C ALA A 24 15.60 6.03 -8.03
N PRO A 25 15.54 6.73 -9.18
CA PRO A 25 16.17 8.03 -9.33
C PRO A 25 15.39 9.11 -8.58
N SER A 26 16.03 10.26 -8.38
CA SER A 26 15.33 11.48 -7.99
C SER A 26 14.78 12.22 -9.21
N ASN A 27 13.69 12.96 -9.04
CA ASN A 27 13.14 13.85 -10.05
C ASN A 27 12.32 14.96 -9.40
N GLY A 28 12.67 16.22 -9.70
CA GLY A 28 12.02 17.38 -9.08
C GLY A 28 12.17 17.36 -7.55
N GLU A 29 11.04 17.40 -6.84
CA GLU A 29 10.98 17.39 -5.38
C GLU A 29 11.07 15.98 -4.77
N TYR A 30 10.96 14.93 -5.58
CA TYR A 30 10.97 13.54 -5.12
C TYR A 30 12.37 12.97 -5.14
N GLN A 31 12.87 12.52 -3.99
CA GLN A 31 14.14 11.79 -3.89
C GLN A 31 14.01 10.36 -4.40
N LYS A 32 12.79 9.80 -4.33
CA LYS A 32 12.45 8.49 -4.90
C LYS A 32 11.30 8.67 -5.89
N TYR A 33 11.59 8.64 -7.19
CA TYR A 33 10.64 8.83 -8.27
C TYR A 33 10.45 7.53 -9.06
N ILE A 34 9.35 6.83 -8.78
CA ILE A 34 9.08 5.49 -9.30
C ILE A 34 7.92 5.55 -10.30
N ILE A 35 8.18 5.11 -11.52
CA ILE A 35 7.15 4.81 -12.51
C ILE A 35 7.26 3.31 -12.82
N LEU A 36 6.18 2.59 -12.54
CA LEU A 36 6.10 1.17 -12.85
C LEU A 36 5.52 0.96 -14.25
N GLU A 37 5.94 -0.12 -14.90
CA GLU A 37 5.46 -0.48 -16.22
C GLU A 37 4.01 -0.98 -16.15
N PRO A 38 3.13 -0.55 -17.07
CA PRO A 38 1.73 -0.93 -17.05
C PRO A 38 1.55 -2.44 -17.26
N ASN A 39 0.51 -3.01 -16.64
CA ASN A 39 0.17 -4.44 -16.72
C ASN A 39 1.26 -5.41 -16.21
N GLN A 40 2.22 -4.93 -15.41
CA GLN A 40 3.19 -5.78 -14.73
C GLN A 40 2.74 -6.13 -13.30
N ILE A 41 3.35 -7.19 -12.75
CA ILE A 41 3.22 -7.57 -11.34
C ILE A 41 4.57 -7.41 -10.66
N TYR A 42 4.61 -6.62 -9.59
CA TYR A 42 5.76 -6.41 -8.73
C TYR A 42 5.54 -7.10 -7.40
N LEU A 43 6.57 -7.81 -6.91
CA LEU A 43 6.43 -8.61 -5.70
C LEU A 43 6.99 -7.88 -4.46
N GLY A 44 6.30 -8.06 -3.33
CA GLY A 44 6.71 -7.57 -2.02
C GLY A 44 6.36 -6.11 -1.75
N GLY A 45 6.59 -5.71 -0.50
CA GLY A 45 6.40 -4.33 -0.03
C GLY A 45 7.67 -3.48 -0.13
N ILE A 46 7.61 -2.27 0.45
CA ILE A 46 8.78 -1.41 0.64
C ILE A 46 9.00 -1.26 2.13
N SER A 47 10.18 -1.68 2.58
CA SER A 47 10.76 -1.32 3.87
C SER A 47 11.79 -0.21 3.66
N GLY A 48 11.64 0.91 4.37
CA GLY A 48 12.61 2.02 4.29
C GLY A 48 12.06 3.36 3.82
N ILE A 49 10.75 3.56 3.81
CA ILE A 49 10.18 4.91 3.68
C ILE A 49 10.13 5.52 5.09
N ASN A 50 11.30 5.77 5.69
CA ASN A 50 11.41 6.11 7.10
C ASN A 50 12.51 7.13 7.44
N GLU A 51 12.96 7.87 6.43
CA GLU A 51 13.89 8.97 6.59
C GLU A 51 13.10 10.28 6.66
N ASP A 52 13.40 11.13 7.65
CA ASP A 52 12.76 12.43 7.81
C ASP A 52 13.06 13.32 6.59
N GLY A 53 12.04 14.03 6.09
CA GLY A 53 12.16 14.87 4.89
C GLY A 53 12.17 14.11 3.55
N LEU A 54 11.97 12.78 3.55
CA LEU A 54 11.93 11.99 2.32
C LEU A 54 10.62 12.21 1.55
N ASN A 55 10.73 12.51 0.26
CA ASN A 55 9.61 12.61 -0.68
C ASN A 55 9.66 11.45 -1.68
N VAL A 56 8.61 10.63 -1.66
CA VAL A 56 8.49 9.43 -2.49
C VAL A 56 7.28 9.58 -3.40
N PHE A 57 7.48 9.34 -4.69
CA PHE A 57 6.43 9.24 -5.70
C PHE A 57 6.40 7.84 -6.30
N ILE A 58 5.21 7.23 -6.34
CA ILE A 58 4.94 5.93 -6.94
C ILE A 58 3.76 6.07 -7.90
N ASP A 59 4.03 5.96 -9.20
CA ASP A 59 3.01 5.81 -10.24
C ASP A 59 3.03 4.39 -10.78
N CYS A 60 1.95 3.65 -10.55
CA CYS A 60 1.86 2.28 -10.99
C CYS A 60 1.39 2.13 -12.44
N GLN A 61 0.82 3.16 -13.07
CA GLN A 61 0.25 3.08 -14.42
C GLN A 61 -0.73 1.91 -14.63
N GLY A 62 -1.47 1.54 -13.57
CA GLY A 62 -2.40 0.40 -13.57
C GLY A 62 -1.75 -0.96 -13.29
N SER A 63 -0.45 -1.02 -13.00
CA SER A 63 0.24 -2.25 -12.59
C SER A 63 -0.23 -2.77 -11.22
N THR A 64 0.16 -4.00 -10.90
CA THR A 64 -0.17 -4.66 -9.64
C THR A 64 1.08 -4.80 -8.76
N ILE A 65 0.93 -4.44 -7.50
CA ILE A 65 1.87 -4.74 -6.42
C ILE A 65 1.26 -5.88 -5.61
N ASP A 66 1.82 -7.08 -5.77
CA ASP A 66 1.48 -8.23 -4.96
C ASP A 66 2.44 -8.32 -3.78
N LEU A 67 1.93 -7.96 -2.61
CA LEU A 67 2.71 -7.90 -1.38
C LEU A 67 3.11 -9.29 -0.88
N ASN A 68 2.58 -10.38 -1.46
CA ASN A 68 2.95 -11.76 -1.16
C ASN A 68 2.95 -12.05 0.35
N ASN A 69 1.89 -11.62 1.05
CA ASN A 69 1.68 -11.73 2.49
C ASN A 69 2.69 -10.96 3.36
N GLN A 70 3.46 -10.03 2.80
CA GLN A 70 4.35 -9.14 3.55
C GLN A 70 3.56 -8.00 4.23
N LEU A 71 4.29 -7.18 5.00
CA LEU A 71 3.71 -6.11 5.80
C LEU A 71 2.93 -5.08 4.97
N GLY A 72 3.47 -4.67 3.81
CA GLY A 72 2.93 -3.60 2.99
C GLY A 72 3.99 -2.60 2.57
N ILE A 73 3.54 -1.48 2.00
CA ILE A 73 4.35 -0.27 1.85
C ILE A 73 4.09 0.59 3.07
N TRP A 74 5.11 0.84 3.88
CA TRP A 74 4.93 1.52 5.16
C TRP A 74 5.84 2.75 5.28
N THR A 75 5.29 3.80 5.88
CA THR A 75 6.05 5.01 6.20
C THR A 75 6.28 5.11 7.70
N TYR A 76 7.32 5.84 8.12
CA TYR A 76 7.46 6.29 9.50
C TYR A 76 8.41 7.48 9.56
N ALA A 77 7.91 8.66 9.90
CA ALA A 77 8.74 9.82 10.16
C ALA A 77 8.81 10.11 11.65
N SER A 78 10.00 10.48 12.12
CA SER A 78 10.25 10.93 13.48
C SER A 78 9.92 12.43 13.63
N LEU A 79 10.24 13.02 14.79
CA LEU A 79 10.00 14.43 15.05
C LEU A 79 11.09 15.29 14.37
N GLY A 80 10.75 16.07 13.34
CA GLY A 80 11.69 17.05 12.78
C GLY A 80 11.30 17.59 11.40
N GLU A 81 11.05 16.71 10.44
CA GLU A 81 10.64 17.05 9.07
C GLU A 81 9.62 16.03 8.54
N GLU A 82 8.67 16.51 7.74
CA GLU A 82 7.60 15.69 7.19
C GLU A 82 8.09 14.76 6.08
N LEU A 83 7.72 13.49 6.15
CA LEU A 83 7.88 12.54 5.05
C LEU A 83 6.66 12.64 4.13
N ASN A 84 6.85 12.77 2.82
CA ASN A 84 5.75 12.85 1.86
C ASN A 84 5.72 11.60 0.96
N LEU A 85 4.57 10.93 0.91
CA LEU A 85 4.33 9.79 0.03
C LEU A 85 3.18 10.09 -0.93
N LYS A 86 3.43 10.00 -2.23
CA LYS A 86 2.38 10.04 -3.25
C LYS A 86 2.29 8.72 -3.99
N VAL A 87 1.10 8.12 -4.01
CA VAL A 87 0.82 6.83 -4.66
C VAL A 87 -0.38 6.97 -5.60
N GLN A 88 -0.21 6.59 -6.86
CA GLN A 88 -1.29 6.68 -7.84
C GLN A 88 -1.38 5.51 -8.82
N TYR A 89 -2.61 5.24 -9.27
CA TYR A 89 -2.92 4.25 -10.30
C TYR A 89 -2.46 2.82 -9.97
N CYS A 90 -2.42 2.45 -8.69
CA CYS A 90 -1.90 1.16 -8.22
C CYS A 90 -3.01 0.16 -7.90
N ASN A 91 -2.77 -1.11 -8.21
CA ASN A 91 -3.50 -2.23 -7.62
C ASN A 91 -2.62 -2.87 -6.54
N ILE A 92 -2.97 -2.78 -5.26
CA ILE A 92 -2.14 -3.22 -4.13
C ILE A 92 -2.83 -4.33 -3.36
N ILE A 93 -2.17 -5.49 -3.24
CA ILE A 93 -2.86 -6.76 -3.00
C ILE A 93 -2.11 -7.67 -2.05
N ASN A 94 -2.84 -8.57 -1.39
CA ASN A 94 -2.30 -9.67 -0.58
C ASN A 94 -1.29 -9.24 0.49
N GLY A 95 -1.44 -8.05 1.09
CA GLY A 95 -0.62 -7.57 2.19
C GLY A 95 -1.28 -7.70 3.55
N GLN A 96 -0.48 -7.64 4.62
CA GLN A 96 -1.03 -7.32 5.94
C GLN A 96 -1.64 -5.91 5.93
N TYR A 97 -0.96 -4.97 5.29
CA TYR A 97 -1.43 -3.64 4.96
C TYR A 97 -1.19 -3.42 3.47
N GLY A 98 -2.11 -2.79 2.74
CA GLY A 98 -1.77 -2.23 1.43
C GLY A 98 -0.78 -1.09 1.61
N LEU A 99 -1.21 -0.05 2.36
CA LEU A 99 -0.35 1.00 2.89
C LEU A 99 -0.45 1.07 4.43
N TYR A 100 0.66 1.37 5.09
CA TYR A 100 0.70 1.68 6.51
C TYR A 100 1.42 3.01 6.77
N ILE A 101 0.66 4.07 7.00
CA ILE A 101 1.13 5.45 7.16
C ILE A 101 1.13 5.81 8.65
N GLN A 102 2.27 6.26 9.19
CA GLN A 102 2.43 6.55 10.62
C GLN A 102 3.54 7.59 10.88
N GLY A 103 3.70 8.02 12.14
CA GLY A 103 4.62 9.10 12.52
C GLY A 103 4.16 10.48 12.03
N HIS A 104 5.11 11.34 11.64
CA HIS A 104 4.85 12.65 11.03
C HIS A 104 4.88 12.58 9.48
N SER A 105 3.99 11.77 8.90
CA SER A 105 3.94 11.54 7.45
C SER A 105 2.74 12.23 6.78
N LYS A 106 2.94 12.71 5.57
CA LYS A 106 1.90 13.13 4.63
C LYS A 106 1.74 12.12 3.52
N ALA A 107 0.50 11.80 3.14
CA ALA A 107 0.25 10.89 2.03
C ALA A 107 -0.89 11.32 1.11
N ASP A 108 -0.63 11.32 -0.19
CA ASP A 108 -1.63 11.49 -1.24
C ASP A 108 -1.83 10.18 -1.99
N ILE A 109 -3.02 9.59 -1.87
CA ILE A 109 -3.38 8.30 -2.44
C ILE A 109 -4.52 8.51 -3.44
N SER A 110 -4.29 8.23 -4.72
CA SER A 110 -5.30 8.50 -5.74
C SER A 110 -5.44 7.41 -6.81
N ASN A 111 -6.66 7.15 -7.27
CA ASN A 111 -6.91 6.22 -8.37
C ASN A 111 -6.39 4.79 -8.11
N CYS A 112 -6.39 4.36 -6.86
CA CYS A 112 -5.84 3.08 -6.44
C CYS A 112 -6.93 2.04 -6.15
N ASN A 113 -6.57 0.76 -6.20
CA ASN A 113 -7.38 -0.35 -5.74
C ASN A 113 -6.62 -1.12 -4.66
N PHE A 114 -7.17 -1.19 -3.46
CA PHE A 114 -6.68 -2.03 -2.37
C PHE A 114 -7.56 -3.26 -2.25
N TYR A 115 -7.06 -4.41 -2.68
CA TYR A 115 -7.86 -5.63 -2.67
C TYR A 115 -7.19 -6.84 -2.02
N ASN A 116 -7.96 -7.65 -1.30
CA ASN A 116 -7.46 -8.83 -0.58
C ASN A 116 -6.31 -8.54 0.41
N ASN A 117 -6.20 -7.33 0.96
CA ASN A 117 -5.28 -7.07 2.06
C ASN A 117 -5.96 -7.41 3.39
N HIS A 118 -5.20 -7.61 4.46
CA HIS A 118 -5.81 -7.69 5.78
C HIS A 118 -6.37 -6.31 6.19
N ILE A 119 -5.60 -5.23 5.98
CA ILE A 119 -6.13 -3.87 5.97
C ILE A 119 -5.72 -3.19 4.66
N GLY A 120 -6.63 -2.52 3.96
CA GLY A 120 -6.30 -1.81 2.72
C GLY A 120 -5.34 -0.65 2.97
N VAL A 121 -5.75 0.32 3.78
CA VAL A 121 -4.88 1.42 4.25
C VAL A 121 -5.01 1.56 5.76
N LYS A 122 -3.88 1.62 6.47
CA LYS A 122 -3.81 1.87 7.91
C LYS A 122 -3.12 3.21 8.15
N ILE A 123 -3.75 4.07 8.93
CA ILE A 123 -3.28 5.42 9.25
C ILE A 123 -3.14 5.55 10.77
N LYS A 124 -2.03 6.13 11.22
CA LYS A 124 -1.71 6.38 12.63
C LYS A 124 -1.00 7.72 12.85
N ASP A 125 -0.87 8.08 14.10
CA ASP A 125 -0.12 9.18 14.70
C ASP A 125 -0.50 10.55 14.11
N TYR A 126 0.49 11.43 13.91
CA TYR A 126 0.31 12.83 13.48
C TYR A 126 0.37 12.95 11.95
N THR A 127 -0.40 12.11 11.26
CA THR A 127 -0.37 12.03 9.80
C THR A 127 -1.41 12.93 9.13
N GLU A 128 -1.10 13.43 7.93
CA GLU A 128 -2.06 14.10 7.06
C GLU A 128 -2.23 13.28 5.78
N VAL A 129 -3.42 12.75 5.53
CA VAL A 129 -3.66 11.80 4.43
C VAL A 129 -4.87 12.23 3.59
N THR A 130 -4.66 12.35 2.28
CA THR A 130 -5.72 12.51 1.30
C THR A 130 -5.90 11.21 0.52
N ILE A 131 -7.13 10.70 0.45
CA ILE A 131 -7.50 9.53 -0.35
C ILE A 131 -8.59 9.94 -1.33
N GLU A 132 -8.30 9.82 -2.62
CA GLU A 132 -9.23 10.20 -3.69
C GLU A 132 -9.44 9.08 -4.72
N ASN A 133 -10.67 8.91 -5.20
CA ASN A 133 -11.02 7.98 -6.28
C ASN A 133 -10.41 6.58 -6.10
N THR A 134 -10.48 6.05 -4.88
CA THR A 134 -9.81 4.80 -4.49
C THR A 134 -10.82 3.77 -4.04
N ASN A 135 -10.59 2.51 -4.41
CA ASN A 135 -11.47 1.40 -4.05
C ASN A 135 -10.82 0.49 -3.00
N PHE A 136 -11.60 0.12 -1.99
CA PHE A 136 -11.25 -0.88 -0.98
C PHE A 136 -12.12 -2.11 -1.16
N ILE A 137 -11.52 -3.26 -1.45
CA ILE A 137 -12.23 -4.43 -1.99
C ILE A 137 -11.82 -5.70 -1.26
N ASN A 138 -12.78 -6.43 -0.69
CA ASN A 138 -12.52 -7.77 -0.11
C ASN A 138 -11.32 -7.81 0.86
N ASN A 139 -11.08 -6.72 1.59
CA ASN A 139 -10.05 -6.64 2.61
C ASN A 139 -10.56 -7.26 3.92
N GLY A 140 -9.65 -7.83 4.69
CA GLY A 140 -9.89 -8.37 6.02
C GLY A 140 -9.93 -9.88 6.15
N TYR A 141 -9.56 -10.60 5.08
CA TYR A 141 -9.55 -12.07 5.05
C TYR A 141 -8.14 -12.70 5.00
N LEU A 142 -7.09 -11.90 4.77
CA LEU A 142 -5.74 -12.43 4.61
C LEU A 142 -5.13 -12.86 5.96
N ASN A 143 -4.77 -14.13 6.10
CA ASN A 143 -3.96 -14.74 7.19
C ASN A 143 -4.37 -14.42 8.64
N SER A 144 -5.62 -14.01 8.87
CA SER A 144 -6.11 -13.74 10.21
C SER A 144 -7.14 -14.78 10.62
N TYR A 145 -7.06 -15.23 11.88
CA TYR A 145 -8.13 -15.99 12.54
C TYR A 145 -9.43 -15.18 12.57
N CYS A 146 -9.38 -13.89 12.27
CA CYS A 146 -10.46 -12.93 12.43
C CYS A 146 -11.67 -13.22 11.53
N GLY A 147 -12.86 -13.18 12.14
CA GLY A 147 -14.10 -13.59 11.48
C GLY A 147 -14.22 -15.10 11.25
N GLN A 148 -13.24 -15.90 11.67
CA GLN A 148 -13.31 -17.35 11.57
C GLN A 148 -13.83 -17.96 12.87
N ASN A 149 -14.54 -19.08 12.74
CA ASN A 149 -14.89 -19.95 13.84
C ASN A 149 -13.91 -21.13 13.85
N ILE A 150 -12.94 -21.10 14.76
CA ILE A 150 -11.91 -22.14 14.85
C ILE A 150 -12.10 -22.87 16.18
N GLY A 151 -12.41 -24.16 16.10
CA GLY A 151 -12.65 -24.99 17.28
C GLY A 151 -13.82 -24.51 18.15
N GLY A 152 -14.83 -23.84 17.57
CA GLY A 152 -15.97 -23.28 18.30
C GLY A 152 -15.73 -21.88 18.86
N VAL A 153 -14.53 -21.30 18.69
CA VAL A 153 -14.22 -19.92 19.09
C VAL A 153 -14.39 -19.00 17.88
N GLU A 154 -15.32 -18.07 17.99
CA GLU A 154 -15.49 -16.99 17.00
C GLU A 154 -14.50 -15.87 17.30
N TYR A 155 -13.55 -15.66 16.40
CA TYR A 155 -12.59 -14.57 16.51
C TYR A 155 -13.22 -13.29 15.93
N PRO A 156 -13.07 -12.14 16.62
CA PRO A 156 -13.65 -10.90 16.17
C PRO A 156 -13.12 -10.47 14.79
N PRO A 157 -13.88 -9.69 14.03
CA PRO A 157 -13.35 -9.01 12.84
C PRO A 157 -12.18 -8.11 13.21
N CYS A 158 -11.06 -8.24 12.50
CA CYS A 158 -9.89 -7.40 12.75
C CYS A 158 -9.30 -6.75 11.49
N GLY A 159 -9.88 -7.01 10.33
CA GLY A 159 -9.46 -6.45 9.04
C GLY A 159 -10.43 -5.42 8.48
N TYR A 160 -9.89 -4.46 7.72
CA TYR A 160 -10.60 -3.24 7.32
C TYR A 160 -10.25 -2.80 5.89
N GLY A 161 -11.18 -2.15 5.19
CA GLY A 161 -10.84 -1.39 3.99
C GLY A 161 -9.87 -0.26 4.33
N LEU A 162 -10.29 0.62 5.23
CA LEU A 162 -9.49 1.71 5.78
C LEU A 162 -9.58 1.72 7.32
N ALA A 163 -8.44 1.83 7.98
CA ALA A 163 -8.36 1.91 9.44
C ALA A 163 -7.56 3.16 9.87
N ILE A 164 -8.21 4.02 10.65
CA ILE A 164 -7.64 5.21 11.30
C ILE A 164 -7.53 4.89 12.79
N ILE A 165 -6.31 4.84 13.31
CA ILE A 165 -6.04 4.36 14.68
C ILE A 165 -5.06 5.33 15.35
N THR A 166 -5.44 5.96 16.46
CA THR A 166 -4.61 6.81 17.37
C THR A 166 -4.79 8.34 17.24
N GLU A 167 -3.87 9.08 17.89
CA GLU A 167 -4.04 10.37 18.58
C GLU A 167 -4.57 11.54 17.74
N GLU A 168 -3.98 11.94 16.59
CA GLU A 168 -4.46 13.11 15.84
C GLU A 168 -4.22 13.05 14.30
N PRO A 169 -4.63 11.98 13.58
CA PRO A 169 -4.52 11.98 12.13
C PRO A 169 -5.56 12.90 11.47
N THR A 170 -5.16 13.67 10.46
CA THR A 170 -6.08 14.41 9.59
C THR A 170 -6.27 13.62 8.30
N VAL A 171 -7.49 13.15 8.04
CA VAL A 171 -7.79 12.31 6.87
C VAL A 171 -8.91 12.91 6.03
N SER A 172 -8.67 13.11 4.74
CA SER A 172 -9.66 13.53 3.74
C SER A 172 -9.94 12.38 2.78
N ILE A 173 -11.22 12.00 2.61
CA ILE A 173 -11.63 10.87 1.79
C ILE A 173 -12.68 11.34 0.79
N ASN A 174 -12.39 11.26 -0.52
CA ASN A 174 -13.26 11.77 -1.57
C ASN A 174 -13.44 10.75 -2.70
N TYR A 175 -14.68 10.56 -3.16
CA TYR A 175 -15.00 9.68 -4.30
C TYR A 175 -14.48 8.22 -4.16
N CYS A 176 -14.38 7.71 -2.93
CA CYS A 176 -13.91 6.37 -2.66
C CYS A 176 -15.07 5.37 -2.55
N ASN A 177 -14.83 4.13 -2.96
CA ASN A 177 -15.78 3.02 -2.78
C ASN A 177 -15.20 1.95 -1.86
N SER A 178 -16.09 1.29 -1.12
CA SER A 178 -15.73 0.14 -0.28
C SER A 178 -16.77 -0.95 -0.47
N PHE A 179 -16.32 -2.16 -0.82
CA PHE A 179 -17.21 -3.30 -0.99
C PHE A 179 -16.56 -4.61 -0.54
N GLU A 180 -17.38 -5.50 0.00
CA GLU A 180 -17.02 -6.86 0.44
C GLU A 180 -15.87 -6.93 1.46
N ASN A 181 -15.45 -5.80 2.03
CA ASN A 181 -14.52 -5.80 3.15
C ASN A 181 -15.20 -6.37 4.39
N HIS A 182 -14.46 -7.11 5.22
CA HIS A 182 -14.99 -7.63 6.48
C HIS A 182 -15.48 -6.49 7.38
N ARG A 183 -14.71 -5.40 7.45
CA ARG A 183 -15.17 -4.09 7.92
C ARG A 183 -14.71 -3.01 6.95
N THR A 184 -15.50 -1.97 6.79
CA THR A 184 -15.26 -0.95 5.76
C THR A 184 -14.36 0.18 6.29
N TYR A 185 -14.80 0.85 7.35
CA TYR A 185 -14.05 1.92 8.01
C TYR A 185 -13.88 1.58 9.49
N TRP A 186 -12.66 1.71 10.02
CA TRP A 186 -12.43 1.81 11.47
C TRP A 186 -11.92 3.20 11.80
N GLU A 187 -12.55 3.82 12.77
CA GLU A 187 -11.95 4.88 13.57
C GLU A 187 -11.87 4.38 15.01
N ASN A 188 -10.67 4.27 15.57
CA ASN A 188 -10.50 4.01 17.00
C ASN A 188 -9.76 5.20 17.61
N CYS A 189 -10.51 6.10 18.22
CA CYS A 189 -10.00 7.08 19.16
C CYS A 189 -10.44 6.68 20.58
N PRO A 190 -9.52 6.34 21.50
CA PRO A 190 -9.63 6.80 22.87
C PRO A 190 -9.19 8.27 22.89
N GLY A 191 -10.08 9.16 22.45
CA GLY A 191 -10.00 10.59 22.73
C GLY A 191 -10.92 10.91 23.90
#